data_AF-A0A963C5C3-F1
#
_entry.id   AF-A0A963C5C3-F1
#
_cell.length_a   1.000
_cell.length_b   1.000
_cell.length_c   1.000
_cell.angle_alpha   90.00
_cell.angle_beta   90.00
_cell.angle_gamma   90.00
#
_symmetry.space_group_name_H-M   'P 1'
#
loop_
_entity.id
_entity.type
_entity.pdbx_description
1 polymer ?
#
loop_
_entity_poly.entity_id
_entity_poly.type
_entity_poly.pdbx_seq_one_letter_code
_entity_poly.pdbx_strand_id
1 'polypeptide(L)'
;MINYAVDSEGIATLEWDLPGRSQNVLNDQSMAAFAEAAQKALAAPAVKGIVVASAKADFIAGGDLDMLLKANDAQVLTANLGGWHRLLRALETTGKPVAAALNGNTLGGGLELALACHHRVAADNPKARFGFPEVTLGLLPGAGGTQRAPRLMGIQPALLLLTEGKRIKAAEAQKLGLIHAVVPAGTERDAARAWVLEAAAKNIASGKDGKPGKTLQPWDQKGYRIPGGGVMTPSGMQTFMAGNAMLREKTQGNYPAPKHILSCVFEGMQTDIDTGLKNETRYFVSLVRSPEAKNMIRSLFFFMQEANKLAGRPQDVPTQKYTRIGMLGAGMMGAGIAHAAATAGLDVVLLDATLEAAERGKAYSAKLLAKRVAKSQLAQDGADAVLARIHPTADYADLAGCELVVEAVFEDRTLKAEVTKKTEAVISNDAIFASNTSTLPITGLAEASSRPANFIGLHF
;
A
#
# COMPACT_ATOMS: atom_id res chain seq x y z
N MET A 1 -22.58 10.58 -6.71
CA MET A 1 -21.27 10.53 -6.01
C MET A 1 -21.41 9.90 -4.64
N ILE A 2 -22.42 10.30 -3.85
CA ILE A 2 -22.86 9.55 -2.68
C ILE A 2 -24.29 9.09 -2.91
N ASN A 3 -24.53 7.78 -2.90
CA ASN A 3 -25.86 7.22 -2.93
C ASN A 3 -26.43 7.26 -1.50
N TYR A 4 -27.47 8.06 -1.30
CA TYR A 4 -28.11 8.26 0.00
C TYR A 4 -29.46 7.58 0.04
N ALA A 5 -29.66 6.69 1.02
CA ALA A 5 -30.95 6.04 1.26
C ALA A 5 -31.22 5.94 2.77
N VAL A 6 -32.50 5.99 3.16
CA VAL A 6 -32.94 5.68 4.53
C VAL A 6 -33.94 4.56 4.43
N ASP A 7 -33.72 3.49 5.17
CA ASP A 7 -34.64 2.35 5.19
C ASP A 7 -35.82 2.55 6.18
N SER A 8 -36.74 1.60 6.17
CA SER A 8 -37.95 1.59 7.00
C SER A 8 -37.67 1.52 8.51
N GLU A 9 -36.48 1.08 8.92
CA GLU A 9 -36.07 1.02 10.32
C GLU A 9 -35.40 2.32 10.80
N GLY A 10 -35.12 3.24 9.86
CA GLY A 10 -34.49 4.54 10.12
C GLY A 10 -32.97 4.50 10.06
N ILE A 11 -32.37 3.55 9.34
CA ILE A 11 -30.93 3.52 9.12
C ILE A 11 -30.58 4.21 7.81
N ALA A 12 -29.76 5.25 7.89
CA ALA A 12 -29.26 5.95 6.71
C ALA A 12 -28.02 5.25 6.16
N THR A 13 -27.98 4.94 4.86
CA THR A 13 -26.78 4.47 4.16
C THR A 13 -26.20 5.58 3.30
N LEU A 14 -24.92 5.87 3.50
CA LEU A 14 -24.10 6.79 2.72
C LEU A 14 -23.08 5.97 1.95
N GLU A 15 -23.40 5.63 0.71
CA GLU A 15 -22.54 4.79 -0.12
C GLU A 15 -21.73 5.63 -1.10
N TRP A 16 -20.40 5.52 -1.01
CA TRP A 16 -19.46 6.20 -1.91
C TRP A 16 -19.44 5.54 -3.29
N ASP A 17 -19.71 6.35 -4.32
CA ASP A 17 -19.68 5.95 -5.72
C ASP A 17 -19.21 7.13 -6.61
N LEU A 18 -17.90 7.33 -6.66
CA LEU A 18 -17.28 8.38 -7.48
C LEU A 18 -17.44 8.04 -8.98
N PRO A 19 -18.21 8.84 -9.77
CA PRO A 19 -18.41 8.57 -11.19
C PRO A 19 -17.11 8.77 -11.99
N GLY A 20 -16.95 7.99 -13.07
CA GLY A 20 -15.82 8.13 -13.99
C GLY A 20 -14.46 7.67 -13.43
N ARG A 21 -14.41 7.12 -12.21
CA ARG A 21 -13.20 6.53 -11.62
C ARG A 21 -13.45 5.11 -11.14
N SER A 22 -12.41 4.29 -11.22
CA SER A 22 -12.42 2.90 -10.72
C SER A 22 -12.34 2.82 -9.20
N GLN A 23 -11.85 3.89 -8.55
CA GLN A 23 -11.69 3.97 -7.09
C GLN A 23 -12.32 5.25 -6.55
N ASN A 24 -12.86 5.16 -5.33
CA ASN A 24 -13.22 6.33 -4.54
C ASN A 24 -11.96 6.97 -3.96
N VAL A 25 -11.87 8.30 -4.04
CA VAL A 25 -10.80 9.12 -3.45
C VAL A 25 -11.41 10.32 -2.75
N LEU A 26 -10.69 10.92 -1.81
CA LEU A 26 -11.06 12.18 -1.18
C LEU A 26 -10.54 13.35 -2.02
N ASN A 27 -11.43 13.94 -2.80
CA ASN A 27 -11.24 15.21 -3.52
C ASN A 27 -12.33 16.21 -3.13
N ASP A 28 -12.21 17.47 -3.58
CA ASP A 28 -13.17 18.53 -3.26
C ASP A 28 -14.63 18.13 -3.51
N GLN A 29 -14.93 17.53 -4.66
CA GLN A 29 -16.29 17.16 -5.05
C GLN A 29 -16.87 16.06 -4.15
N SER A 30 -16.08 15.03 -3.88
CA SER A 30 -16.50 13.86 -3.08
C SER A 30 -16.61 14.15 -1.60
N MET A 31 -15.70 14.97 -1.07
CA MET A 31 -15.78 15.46 0.30
C MET A 31 -17.01 16.35 0.49
N ALA A 32 -17.31 17.24 -0.46
CA ALA A 32 -18.52 18.08 -0.41
C ALA A 32 -19.80 17.25 -0.48
N ALA A 33 -19.89 16.30 -1.42
CA ALA A 33 -21.06 15.43 -1.55
C ALA A 33 -21.28 14.55 -0.31
N PHE A 34 -20.20 14.04 0.30
CA PHE A 34 -20.29 13.31 1.56
C PHE A 34 -20.71 14.21 2.72
N ALA A 35 -20.19 15.44 2.78
CA ALA A 35 -20.60 16.41 3.81
C ALA A 35 -22.10 16.70 3.75
N GLU A 36 -22.66 16.93 2.56
CA GLU A 36 -24.09 17.15 2.38
C GLU A 36 -24.92 15.94 2.85
N ALA A 37 -24.57 14.73 2.39
CA ALA A 37 -25.28 13.50 2.76
C ALA A 37 -25.18 13.23 4.28
N ALA A 38 -24.02 13.44 4.88
CA ALA A 38 -23.79 13.27 6.31
C ALA A 38 -24.59 14.28 7.13
N GLN A 39 -24.55 15.56 6.77
CA GLN A 39 -25.33 16.61 7.44
C GLN A 39 -26.84 16.32 7.36
N LYS A 40 -27.32 15.87 6.19
CA LYS A 40 -28.71 15.44 6.01
C LYS A 40 -29.09 14.30 6.96
N ALA A 41 -28.25 13.27 7.07
CA ALA A 41 -28.48 12.14 7.98
C ALA A 41 -28.46 12.55 9.46
N LEU A 42 -27.52 13.43 9.82
CA LEU A 42 -27.35 13.93 11.18
C LEU A 42 -28.57 14.76 11.62
N ALA A 43 -29.04 15.66 10.76
CA ALA A 43 -30.16 16.55 11.04
C ALA A 43 -31.52 15.85 11.07
N ALA A 44 -31.70 14.74 10.34
CA ALA A 44 -32.97 14.04 10.25
C ALA A 44 -33.35 13.32 11.57
N PRO A 45 -34.48 13.64 12.22
CA PRO A 45 -34.92 12.96 13.44
C PRO A 45 -35.30 11.50 13.22
N ALA A 46 -35.79 11.16 12.03
CA ALA A 46 -36.15 9.79 11.65
C ALA A 46 -34.94 8.86 11.51
N VAL A 47 -33.74 9.42 11.33
CA VAL A 47 -32.50 8.65 11.20
C VAL A 47 -32.00 8.29 12.60
N LYS A 48 -31.99 6.99 12.91
CA LYS A 48 -31.54 6.43 14.19
C LYS A 48 -30.06 6.04 14.19
N GLY A 49 -29.48 5.80 13.02
CA GLY A 49 -28.09 5.43 12.86
C GLY A 49 -27.63 5.49 11.40
N ILE A 50 -26.32 5.36 11.17
CA ILE A 50 -25.70 5.58 9.86
C ILE A 50 -24.78 4.42 9.48
N VAL A 51 -24.86 3.96 8.24
CA VAL A 51 -23.87 3.07 7.60
C VAL A 51 -23.14 3.84 6.51
N VAL A 52 -21.81 3.84 6.55
CA VAL A 52 -20.96 4.32 5.45
C VAL A 52 -20.45 3.11 4.67
N ALA A 53 -20.66 3.10 3.35
CA ALA A 53 -20.31 1.99 2.48
C ALA A 53 -19.64 2.50 1.18
N SER A 54 -19.24 1.56 0.32
CA SER A 54 -18.73 1.82 -1.03
C SER A 54 -19.45 0.96 -2.05
N ALA A 55 -19.71 1.53 -3.23
CA ALA A 55 -20.20 0.82 -4.41
C ALA A 55 -19.06 0.31 -5.32
N LYS A 56 -17.80 0.64 -5.01
CA LYS A 56 -16.60 0.21 -5.77
C LYS A 56 -16.01 -1.07 -5.18
N ALA A 57 -15.03 -1.66 -5.86
CA ALA A 57 -14.33 -2.86 -5.37
C ALA A 57 -13.51 -2.61 -4.09
N ASP A 58 -13.09 -1.37 -3.88
CA ASP A 58 -12.39 -0.89 -2.68
C ASP A 58 -13.29 0.10 -1.93
N PHE A 59 -13.00 0.38 -0.65
CA PHE A 59 -13.76 1.34 0.14
C PHE A 59 -13.46 2.77 -0.34
N ILE A 60 -12.31 3.31 0.06
CA ILE A 60 -11.74 4.59 -0.37
C ILE A 60 -10.21 4.45 -0.34
N ALA A 61 -9.56 4.88 -1.43
CA ALA A 61 -8.13 4.67 -1.67
C ALA A 61 -7.21 5.73 -1.03
N GLY A 62 -7.78 6.81 -0.50
CA GLY A 62 -7.05 7.90 0.16
C GLY A 62 -7.38 9.27 -0.44
N GLY A 63 -6.54 10.27 -0.16
CA GLY A 63 -6.63 11.60 -0.74
C GLY A 63 -6.30 11.63 -2.22
N ASP A 64 -6.91 12.56 -2.97
CA ASP A 64 -6.61 12.79 -4.37
C ASP A 64 -5.23 13.46 -4.52
N LEU A 65 -4.27 12.74 -5.09
CA LEU A 65 -2.89 13.20 -5.20
C LEU A 65 -2.72 14.30 -6.25
N ASP A 66 -3.58 14.40 -7.26
CA ASP A 66 -3.56 15.52 -8.21
C ASP A 66 -3.94 16.82 -7.50
N MET A 67 -4.95 16.76 -6.63
CA MET A 67 -5.37 17.87 -5.79
C MET A 67 -4.25 18.27 -4.82
N LEU A 68 -3.67 17.31 -4.09
CA LEU A 68 -2.60 17.59 -3.13
C LEU A 68 -1.32 18.11 -3.80
N LEU A 69 -0.98 17.64 -5.00
CA LEU A 69 0.17 18.13 -5.75
C LEU A 69 0.00 19.61 -6.13
N LYS A 70 -1.22 20.07 -6.43
CA LYS A 70 -1.53 21.47 -6.79
C LYS A 70 -1.73 22.38 -5.59
N ALA A 71 -2.04 21.84 -4.41
CA ALA A 71 -2.33 22.65 -3.24
C ALA A 71 -1.10 23.37 -2.68
N ASN A 72 -1.18 24.69 -2.45
CA ASN A 72 -0.06 25.48 -1.94
C ASN A 72 -0.44 26.56 -0.91
N ASP A 73 -1.69 27.04 -0.95
CA ASP A 73 -2.20 28.05 -0.02
C ASP A 73 -2.48 27.43 1.36
N ALA A 74 -1.77 27.89 2.38
CA ALA A 74 -1.85 27.32 3.72
C ALA A 74 -3.18 27.63 4.41
N GLN A 75 -3.76 28.82 4.18
CA GLN A 75 -5.02 29.24 4.76
C GLN A 75 -6.17 28.40 4.20
N VAL A 76 -6.22 28.21 2.88
CA VAL A 76 -7.22 27.38 2.21
C VAL A 76 -7.09 25.92 2.66
N LEU A 77 -5.88 25.38 2.68
CA LEU A 77 -5.64 24.00 3.16
C LEU A 77 -6.10 23.82 4.61
N THR A 78 -5.76 24.76 5.50
CA THR A 78 -6.17 24.73 6.90
C THR A 78 -7.69 24.81 7.05
N ALA A 79 -8.35 25.68 6.28
CA ALA A 79 -9.80 25.84 6.33
C ALA A 79 -10.53 24.58 5.84
N ASN A 80 -10.10 24.02 4.71
CA ASN A 80 -10.69 22.81 4.13
C ASN A 80 -10.51 21.60 5.05
N LEU A 81 -9.29 21.37 5.54
CA LEU A 81 -9.00 20.25 6.44
C LEU A 81 -9.71 20.39 7.78
N GLY A 82 -9.75 21.60 8.33
CA GLY A 82 -10.52 21.88 9.54
C GLY A 82 -12.02 21.68 9.35
N GLY A 83 -12.57 22.01 8.18
CA GLY A 83 -13.96 21.69 7.81
C GLY A 83 -14.22 20.19 7.77
N TRP A 84 -13.30 19.43 7.16
CA TRP A 84 -13.37 17.99 7.12
C TRP A 84 -13.29 17.33 8.50
N HIS A 85 -12.35 17.78 9.35
CA HIS A 85 -12.25 17.33 10.75
C HIS A 85 -13.53 17.60 11.53
N ARG A 86 -14.15 18.78 11.38
CA ARG A 86 -15.43 19.09 12.04
C ARG A 86 -16.54 18.15 11.60
N LEU A 87 -16.62 17.82 10.31
CA LEU A 87 -17.61 16.86 9.80
C LEU A 87 -17.39 15.46 10.39
N LEU A 88 -16.17 14.94 10.32
CA LEU A 88 -15.85 13.62 10.88
C LEU A 88 -16.11 13.59 12.40
N ARG A 89 -15.76 14.67 13.10
CA ARG A 89 -16.02 14.80 14.53
C ARG A 89 -17.51 14.88 14.84
N ALA A 90 -18.32 15.49 13.98
CA ALA A 90 -19.78 15.48 14.12
C ALA A 90 -20.37 14.07 13.97
N LEU A 91 -19.82 13.24 13.06
CA LEU A 91 -20.19 11.83 12.95
C LEU A 91 -19.79 11.01 14.19
N GLU A 92 -18.67 11.34 14.84
CA GLU A 92 -18.23 10.68 16.08
C GLU A 92 -19.01 11.09 17.33
N THR A 93 -19.55 12.31 17.35
CA THR A 93 -20.13 12.91 18.58
C THR A 93 -21.64 13.12 18.50
N THR A 94 -22.27 12.72 17.39
CA THR A 94 -23.72 12.81 17.18
C THR A 94 -24.54 12.04 18.21
N GLY A 95 -23.98 11.00 18.83
CA GLY A 95 -24.69 10.09 19.74
C GLY A 95 -25.48 8.99 19.02
N LYS A 96 -25.81 9.17 17.74
CA LYS A 96 -26.30 8.09 16.86
C LYS A 96 -25.17 7.10 16.53
N PRO A 97 -25.41 5.78 16.50
CA PRO A 97 -24.42 4.82 16.03
C PRO A 97 -24.09 5.02 14.55
N VAL A 98 -22.81 4.87 14.22
CA VAL A 98 -22.27 5.02 12.86
C VAL A 98 -21.32 3.86 12.60
N ALA A 99 -21.52 3.08 11.55
CA ALA A 99 -20.65 1.98 11.17
C ALA A 99 -20.10 2.14 9.74
N ALA A 100 -18.88 1.67 9.51
CA ALA A 100 -18.29 1.56 8.18
C ALA A 100 -18.28 0.10 7.71
N ALA A 101 -18.77 -0.14 6.49
CA ALA A 101 -18.71 -1.41 5.79
C ALA A 101 -17.53 -1.39 4.79
N LEU A 102 -16.49 -2.18 5.07
CA LEU A 102 -15.18 -2.12 4.42
C LEU A 102 -15.00 -3.35 3.51
N ASN A 103 -15.42 -3.22 2.25
CA ASN A 103 -15.49 -4.32 1.29
C ASN A 103 -14.14 -4.66 0.60
N GLY A 104 -13.18 -3.75 0.64
CA GLY A 104 -11.88 -3.90 -0.01
C GLY A 104 -10.79 -3.02 0.61
N ASN A 105 -9.83 -2.57 -0.22
CA ASN A 105 -8.77 -1.70 0.27
C ASN A 105 -9.36 -0.44 0.93
N THR A 106 -8.85 -0.13 2.12
CA THR A 106 -9.27 0.99 2.96
C THR A 106 -8.01 1.69 3.42
N LEU A 107 -7.55 2.68 2.65
CA LEU A 107 -6.21 3.24 2.77
C LEU A 107 -6.27 4.74 3.02
N GLY A 108 -5.32 5.22 3.82
CA GLY A 108 -5.13 6.63 4.13
C GLY A 108 -6.41 7.31 4.59
N GLY A 109 -6.77 8.42 3.96
CA GLY A 109 -8.04 9.12 4.18
C GLY A 109 -9.30 8.25 4.22
N GLY A 110 -9.34 7.13 3.49
CA GLY A 110 -10.43 6.15 3.58
C GLY A 110 -10.51 5.45 4.94
N LEU A 111 -9.37 5.03 5.47
CA LEU A 111 -9.27 4.49 6.82
C LEU A 111 -9.54 5.58 7.86
N GLU A 112 -9.09 6.81 7.64
CA GLU A 112 -9.35 7.93 8.56
C GLU A 112 -10.85 8.23 8.71
N LEU A 113 -11.61 8.18 7.61
CA LEU A 113 -13.07 8.26 7.63
C LEU A 113 -13.67 7.06 8.39
N ALA A 114 -13.22 5.85 8.11
CA ALA A 114 -13.71 4.65 8.80
C ALA A 114 -13.43 4.69 10.32
N LEU A 115 -12.31 5.28 10.74
CA LEU A 115 -11.99 5.46 12.16
C LEU A 115 -12.84 6.53 12.84
N ALA A 116 -13.43 7.46 12.10
CA ALA A 116 -14.44 8.38 12.62
C ALA A 116 -15.80 7.68 12.84
N CYS A 117 -16.03 6.50 12.27
CA CYS A 117 -17.20 5.68 12.59
C CYS A 117 -17.01 4.99 13.96
N HIS A 118 -18.10 4.67 14.64
CA HIS A 118 -18.09 3.95 15.91
C HIS A 118 -17.79 2.45 15.73
N HIS A 119 -18.18 1.88 14.59
CA HIS A 119 -17.95 0.48 14.27
C HIS A 119 -17.41 0.29 12.86
N ARG A 120 -16.67 -0.80 12.64
CA ARG A 120 -15.95 -1.09 11.40
C ARG A 120 -16.03 -2.59 11.13
N VAL A 121 -16.70 -2.96 10.05
CA VAL A 121 -16.88 -4.34 9.62
C VAL A 121 -16.17 -4.51 8.29
N ALA A 122 -15.20 -5.40 8.22
CA ALA A 122 -14.47 -5.69 6.99
C ALA A 122 -14.89 -7.02 6.38
N ALA A 123 -14.91 -7.05 5.05
CA ALA A 123 -14.97 -8.30 4.29
C ALA A 123 -13.68 -9.12 4.51
N ASP A 124 -13.81 -10.43 4.60
CA ASP A 124 -12.70 -11.38 4.51
C ASP A 124 -12.22 -11.49 3.06
N ASN A 125 -11.65 -10.39 2.59
CA ASN A 125 -11.13 -10.24 1.24
C ASN A 125 -9.58 -10.36 1.31
N PRO A 126 -8.98 -11.42 0.73
CA PRO A 126 -7.53 -11.64 0.83
C PRO A 126 -6.70 -10.57 0.12
N LYS A 127 -7.32 -9.81 -0.80
CA LYS A 127 -6.69 -8.68 -1.49
C LYS A 127 -6.81 -7.37 -0.70
N ALA A 128 -7.76 -7.25 0.23
CA ALA A 128 -7.97 -6.04 1.00
C ALA A 128 -6.78 -5.72 1.90
N ARG A 129 -6.43 -4.44 1.93
CA ARG A 129 -5.37 -3.88 2.77
C ARG A 129 -5.87 -2.66 3.53
N PHE A 130 -5.38 -2.51 4.75
CA PHE A 130 -5.70 -1.44 5.67
C PHE A 130 -4.42 -0.76 6.13
N GLY A 131 -4.38 0.57 6.15
CA GLY A 131 -3.21 1.30 6.64
C GLY A 131 -3.13 2.74 6.15
N PHE A 132 -2.00 3.36 6.46
CA PHE A 132 -1.73 4.80 6.29
C PHE A 132 -0.51 5.01 5.38
N PRO A 133 -0.63 4.86 4.06
CA PRO A 133 0.51 4.91 3.15
C PRO A 133 1.06 6.32 2.92
N GLU A 134 0.49 7.37 3.53
CA GLU A 134 0.83 8.79 3.30
C GLU A 134 2.32 9.09 3.42
N VAL A 135 3.00 8.48 4.39
CA VAL A 135 4.44 8.68 4.60
C VAL A 135 5.30 8.26 3.41
N THR A 136 4.83 7.29 2.61
CA THR A 136 5.50 6.84 1.38
C THR A 136 5.45 7.87 0.25
N LEU A 137 4.66 8.94 0.44
CA LEU A 137 4.51 10.08 -0.46
C LEU A 137 4.95 11.39 0.19
N GLY A 138 5.68 11.33 1.31
CA GLY A 138 6.14 12.51 2.03
C GLY A 138 5.03 13.25 2.78
N LEU A 139 3.91 12.57 3.09
CA LEU A 139 2.78 13.12 3.81
C LEU A 139 2.56 12.42 5.16
N LEU A 140 1.54 12.86 5.89
CA LEU A 140 1.00 12.17 7.07
C LEU A 140 -0.52 11.99 6.91
N PRO A 141 -1.15 11.09 7.67
CA PRO A 141 -2.61 11.00 7.71
C PRO A 141 -3.22 12.27 8.31
N GLY A 142 -3.82 13.09 7.46
CA GLY A 142 -4.26 14.44 7.79
C GLY A 142 -5.74 14.57 8.15
N ALA A 143 -6.53 13.50 8.03
CA ALA A 143 -7.96 13.49 8.34
C ALA A 143 -8.29 12.83 9.70
N GLY A 144 -7.33 12.82 10.62
CA GLY A 144 -7.42 12.37 12.00
C GLY A 144 -6.79 11.00 12.27
N GLY A 145 -6.10 10.40 11.30
CA GLY A 145 -5.44 9.11 11.43
C GLY A 145 -4.35 9.10 12.52
N THR A 146 -3.56 10.18 12.63
CA THR A 146 -2.55 10.30 13.69
C THR A 146 -3.17 10.47 15.07
N GLN A 147 -4.46 10.81 15.13
CA GLN A 147 -5.18 11.07 16.37
C GLN A 147 -6.07 9.89 16.80
N ARG A 148 -6.76 9.24 15.86
CA ARG A 148 -7.69 8.15 16.15
C ARG A 148 -6.98 6.80 16.26
N ALA A 149 -6.02 6.51 15.38
CA ALA A 149 -5.35 5.20 15.41
C ALA A 149 -4.64 4.94 16.75
N PRO A 150 -3.79 5.84 17.28
CA PRO A 150 -3.16 5.63 18.59
C PRO A 150 -4.16 5.52 19.74
N ARG A 151 -5.33 6.18 19.63
CA ARG A 151 -6.40 6.09 20.64
C ARG A 151 -7.17 4.76 20.58
N LEU A 152 -7.16 4.05 19.45
CA LEU A 152 -7.78 2.73 19.31
C LEU A 152 -6.84 1.58 19.65
N MET A 153 -5.62 1.62 19.09
CA MET A 153 -4.69 0.49 19.13
C MET A 153 -3.50 0.69 20.07
N GLY A 154 -3.32 1.89 20.60
CA GLY A 154 -2.13 2.30 21.36
C GLY A 154 -1.05 2.94 20.49
N ILE A 155 -0.17 3.71 21.13
CA ILE A 155 0.83 4.56 20.47
C ILE A 155 1.83 3.74 19.64
N GLN A 156 2.47 2.74 20.26
CA GLN A 156 3.54 1.98 19.62
C GLN A 156 3.08 1.25 18.33
N PRO A 157 2.01 0.44 18.33
CA PRO A 157 1.55 -0.21 17.11
C PRO A 157 1.01 0.79 16.06
N ALA A 158 0.42 1.91 16.48
CA ALA A 158 0.02 2.96 15.54
C ALA A 158 1.23 3.60 14.86
N LEU A 159 2.30 3.93 15.59
CA LEU A 159 3.51 4.52 15.00
C LEU A 159 4.15 3.63 13.93
N LEU A 160 4.10 2.30 14.09
CA LEU A 160 4.60 1.37 13.05
C LEU A 160 3.83 1.52 11.73
N LEU A 161 2.50 1.65 11.79
CA LEU A 161 1.69 1.87 10.58
C LEU A 161 1.88 3.27 10.00
N LEU A 162 1.94 4.28 10.86
CA LEU A 162 2.00 5.69 10.46
C LEU A 162 3.37 6.06 9.86
N THR A 163 4.47 5.62 10.47
CA THR A 163 5.84 6.02 10.07
C THR A 163 6.46 5.19 8.95
N GLU A 164 5.97 3.97 8.72
CA GLU A 164 6.49 3.08 7.66
C GLU A 164 5.52 2.92 6.48
N GLY A 165 4.27 3.37 6.61
CA GLY A 165 3.26 3.22 5.58
C GLY A 165 2.86 1.76 5.33
N LYS A 166 3.06 0.90 6.33
CA LYS A 166 2.76 -0.53 6.26
C LYS A 166 1.26 -0.73 6.05
N ARG A 167 0.94 -1.70 5.19
CA ARG A 167 -0.42 -2.12 4.87
C ARG A 167 -0.66 -3.52 5.42
N ILE A 168 -1.69 -3.68 6.22
CA ILE A 168 -2.00 -4.92 6.94
C ILE A 168 -3.29 -5.58 6.43
N LYS A 169 -3.44 -6.88 6.68
CA LYS A 169 -4.65 -7.65 6.33
C LYS A 169 -5.75 -7.43 7.38
N ALA A 170 -7.00 -7.77 7.02
CA ALA A 170 -8.16 -7.61 7.89
C ALA A 170 -7.98 -8.26 9.28
N ALA A 171 -7.47 -9.50 9.33
CA ALA A 171 -7.23 -10.20 10.60
C ALA A 171 -6.21 -9.49 11.52
N GLU A 172 -5.12 -8.95 10.98
CA GLU A 172 -4.14 -8.17 11.75
C GLU A 172 -4.75 -6.84 12.22
N ALA A 173 -5.49 -6.16 11.34
CA ALA A 173 -6.19 -4.91 11.70
C ALA A 173 -7.26 -5.12 12.78
N GLN A 174 -7.95 -6.26 12.77
CA GLN A 174 -8.90 -6.64 13.83
C GLN A 174 -8.18 -6.91 15.15
N LYS A 175 -7.09 -7.70 15.12
CA LYS A 175 -6.27 -7.97 16.31
C LYS A 175 -5.75 -6.70 16.97
N LEU A 176 -5.42 -5.69 16.16
CA LEU A 176 -4.93 -4.39 16.63
C LEU A 176 -6.06 -3.43 17.06
N GLY A 177 -7.33 -3.76 16.86
CA GLY A 177 -8.46 -2.90 17.23
C GLY A 177 -8.78 -1.78 16.22
N LEU A 178 -8.15 -1.79 15.04
CA LEU A 178 -8.53 -0.89 13.94
C LEU A 178 -9.83 -1.32 13.27
N ILE A 179 -10.15 -2.62 13.30
CA ILE A 179 -11.39 -3.21 12.77
C ILE A 179 -12.07 -3.96 13.91
N HIS A 180 -13.40 -3.96 13.95
CA HIS A 180 -14.13 -4.66 15.01
C HIS A 180 -14.54 -6.07 14.60
N ALA A 181 -14.96 -6.25 13.35
CA ALA A 181 -15.41 -7.53 12.83
C ALA A 181 -14.85 -7.78 11.42
N VAL A 182 -14.51 -9.04 11.15
CA VAL A 182 -14.22 -9.55 9.81
C VAL A 182 -15.29 -10.60 9.49
N VAL A 183 -15.99 -10.44 8.37
CA VAL A 183 -17.14 -11.28 7.97
C VAL A 183 -16.95 -11.78 6.54
N PRO A 184 -17.70 -12.81 6.09
CA PRO A 184 -17.63 -13.24 4.69
C PRO A 184 -17.78 -12.09 3.70
N ALA A 185 -17.00 -12.11 2.62
CA ALA A 185 -17.05 -11.05 1.63
C ALA A 185 -18.45 -10.94 1.00
N GLY A 186 -18.97 -9.71 0.91
CA GLY A 186 -20.32 -9.41 0.42
C GLY A 186 -21.37 -9.26 1.53
N THR A 187 -21.05 -9.62 2.78
CA THR A 187 -21.98 -9.49 3.93
C THR A 187 -21.62 -8.35 4.89
N GLU A 188 -20.53 -7.62 4.64
CA GLU A 188 -20.03 -6.55 5.52
C GLU A 188 -21.01 -5.40 5.69
N ARG A 189 -21.83 -5.10 4.68
CA ARG A 189 -22.86 -4.06 4.74
C ARG A 189 -24.00 -4.46 5.66
N ASP A 190 -24.49 -5.67 5.51
CA ASP A 190 -25.59 -6.20 6.34
C ASP A 190 -25.16 -6.33 7.80
N ALA A 191 -23.94 -6.81 8.03
CA ALA A 191 -23.36 -6.89 9.36
C ALA A 191 -23.15 -5.50 10.00
N ALA A 192 -22.67 -4.50 9.24
CA ALA A 192 -22.57 -3.13 9.72
C ALA A 192 -23.95 -2.55 10.07
N ARG A 193 -24.95 -2.77 9.21
CA ARG A 193 -26.34 -2.35 9.45
C ARG A 193 -26.93 -3.00 10.71
N ALA A 194 -26.74 -4.31 10.87
CA ALA A 194 -27.22 -5.05 12.03
C ALA A 194 -26.64 -4.49 13.34
N TRP A 195 -25.34 -4.18 13.36
CA TRP A 195 -24.71 -3.53 14.50
C TRP A 195 -25.30 -2.15 14.80
N VAL A 196 -25.53 -1.33 13.76
CA VAL A 196 -26.12 0.01 13.90
C VAL A 196 -27.53 -0.09 14.49
N LEU A 197 -28.35 -1.02 14.01
CA LEU A 197 -29.71 -1.25 14.50
C LEU A 197 -29.71 -1.65 15.98
N GLU A 198 -28.84 -2.61 16.36
CA GLU A 198 -28.70 -3.04 17.75
C GLU A 198 -28.23 -1.90 18.65
N ALA A 199 -27.23 -1.13 18.23
CA ALA A 199 -26.72 0.00 18.98
C ALA A 199 -27.77 1.12 19.12
N ALA A 200 -28.58 1.36 18.10
CA ALA A 200 -29.67 2.33 18.15
C ALA A 200 -30.76 1.88 19.15
N ALA A 201 -31.11 0.59 19.15
CA ALA A 201 -32.03 0.03 20.14
C ALA A 201 -31.49 0.17 21.58
N LYS A 202 -30.18 -0.08 21.80
CA LYS A 202 -29.53 0.14 23.10
C LYS A 202 -29.55 1.60 23.54
N ASN A 203 -29.33 2.54 22.61
CA ASN A 203 -29.45 3.97 22.91
C ASN A 203 -30.88 4.33 23.34
N ILE A 204 -31.90 3.81 22.66
CA ILE A 204 -33.30 4.04 23.05
C ILE A 204 -33.56 3.48 24.46
N ALA A 205 -33.14 2.24 24.72
CA ALA A 205 -33.37 1.57 26.01
C ALA A 205 -32.62 2.21 27.19
N SER A 206 -31.45 2.79 26.95
CA SER A 206 -30.63 3.46 27.97
C SER A 206 -30.91 4.95 28.14
N GLY A 207 -31.90 5.48 27.41
CA GLY A 207 -32.29 6.88 27.46
C GLY A 207 -32.81 7.33 28.83
N LYS A 208 -32.67 8.63 29.11
CA LYS A 208 -33.17 9.29 30.32
C LYS A 208 -33.88 10.59 29.93
N ASP A 209 -34.90 10.97 30.68
CA ASP A 209 -35.66 12.23 30.51
C ASP A 209 -36.16 12.45 29.07
N GLY A 210 -36.63 11.38 28.43
CA GLY A 210 -37.13 11.41 27.05
C GLY A 210 -36.06 11.58 25.97
N LYS A 211 -34.77 11.48 26.31
CA LYS A 211 -33.64 11.55 25.37
C LYS A 211 -32.95 10.19 25.26
N PRO A 212 -32.63 9.71 24.04
CA PRO A 212 -31.88 8.46 23.89
C PRO A 212 -30.47 8.57 24.49
N GLY A 213 -29.94 7.44 24.95
CA GLY A 213 -28.53 7.26 25.25
C GLY A 213 -27.65 7.54 24.02
N LYS A 214 -26.33 7.54 24.23
CA LYS A 214 -25.37 7.94 23.20
C LYS A 214 -24.38 6.83 22.92
N THR A 215 -24.17 6.55 21.63
CA THR A 215 -22.98 5.84 21.18
C THR A 215 -21.81 6.83 21.19
N LEU A 216 -20.72 6.46 21.85
CA LEU A 216 -19.53 7.30 22.01
C LEU A 216 -18.28 6.52 21.60
N GLN A 217 -17.31 7.21 21.00
CA GLN A 217 -15.98 6.64 20.81
C GLN A 217 -15.29 6.37 22.15
N PRO A 218 -14.34 5.42 22.23
CA PRO A 218 -13.64 5.11 23.47
C PRO A 218 -13.03 6.33 24.16
N TRP A 219 -12.43 7.25 23.40
CA TRP A 219 -11.78 8.46 23.93
C TRP A 219 -12.74 9.54 24.42
N ASP A 220 -14.02 9.45 24.08
CA ASP A 220 -15.07 10.36 24.56
C ASP A 220 -15.75 9.85 25.83
N GLN A 221 -15.40 8.65 26.29
CA GLN A 221 -15.92 8.08 27.51
C GLN A 221 -15.11 8.52 28.73
N LYS A 222 -15.80 8.82 29.83
CA LYS A 222 -15.15 9.20 31.09
C LYS A 222 -14.23 8.07 31.56
N GLY A 223 -12.99 8.44 31.91
CA GLY A 223 -12.01 7.48 32.43
C GLY A 223 -11.21 6.75 31.34
N TYR A 224 -11.39 7.10 30.07
CA TYR A 224 -10.58 6.57 28.98
C TYR A 224 -9.06 6.65 29.27
N ARG A 225 -8.35 5.61 28.82
CA ARG A 225 -6.90 5.50 28.85
C ARG A 225 -6.42 4.96 27.51
N ILE A 226 -5.33 5.53 27.00
CA ILE A 226 -4.70 5.04 25.77
C ILE A 226 -4.23 3.59 25.99
N PRO A 227 -4.60 2.64 25.11
CA PRO A 227 -4.11 1.27 25.19
C PRO A 227 -2.58 1.24 25.19
N GLY A 228 -1.99 0.50 26.14
CA GLY A 228 -0.52 0.43 26.30
C GLY A 228 0.15 1.63 26.98
N GLY A 229 -0.62 2.65 27.39
CA GLY A 229 -0.12 3.83 28.11
C GLY A 229 0.03 5.09 27.26
N GLY A 230 -0.07 6.25 27.91
CA GLY A 230 0.15 7.55 27.28
C GLY A 230 1.63 7.91 27.15
N VAL A 231 1.91 9.07 26.55
CA VAL A 231 3.27 9.55 26.24
C VAL A 231 4.19 9.58 27.47
N MET A 232 3.68 10.05 28.61
CA MET A 232 4.46 10.22 29.85
C MET A 232 4.60 8.94 30.69
N THR A 233 4.13 7.80 30.20
CA THR A 233 4.36 6.50 30.85
C THR A 233 5.77 5.98 30.51
N PRO A 234 6.35 5.05 31.30
CA PRO A 234 7.66 4.48 30.96
C PRO A 234 7.73 3.86 29.56
N SER A 235 6.68 3.13 29.14
CA SER A 235 6.58 2.57 27.78
C SER A 235 6.47 3.65 26.71
N GLY A 236 5.69 4.70 26.96
CA GLY A 236 5.57 5.87 26.08
C GLY A 236 6.91 6.58 25.88
N MET A 237 7.59 6.93 26.97
CA MET A 237 8.89 7.61 26.95
C MET A 237 9.94 6.78 26.19
N GLN A 238 10.00 5.46 26.44
CA GLN A 238 10.89 4.56 25.71
C GLN A 238 10.54 4.51 24.22
N THR A 239 9.25 4.46 23.87
CA THR A 239 8.77 4.43 22.48
C THR A 239 9.24 5.66 21.71
N PHE A 240 9.09 6.86 22.26
CA PHE A 240 9.49 8.09 21.57
C PHE A 240 11.01 8.32 21.59
N MET A 241 11.71 7.94 22.66
CA MET A 241 13.17 8.01 22.71
C MET A 241 13.81 7.10 21.65
N ALA A 242 13.42 5.82 21.62
CA ALA A 242 13.91 4.88 20.61
C ALA A 242 13.42 5.26 19.20
N GLY A 243 12.15 5.65 19.08
CA GLY A 243 11.55 6.08 17.81
C GLY A 243 12.29 7.24 17.17
N ASN A 244 12.67 8.27 17.95
CA ASN A 244 13.47 9.38 17.45
C ASN A 244 14.84 8.92 16.91
N ALA A 245 15.54 8.04 17.64
CA ALA A 245 16.84 7.53 17.23
C ALA A 245 16.74 6.69 15.94
N MET A 246 15.81 5.71 15.90
CA MET A 246 15.58 4.86 14.73
C MET A 246 15.15 5.66 13.51
N LEU A 247 14.29 6.67 13.71
CA LEU A 247 13.86 7.55 12.63
C LEU A 247 15.02 8.36 12.08
N ARG A 248 15.88 8.90 12.94
CA ARG A 248 17.07 9.64 12.51
C ARG A 248 18.04 8.74 11.73
N GLU A 249 18.26 7.52 12.20
CA GLU A 249 19.08 6.52 11.51
C GLU A 249 18.53 6.18 10.11
N LYS A 250 17.22 5.91 10.01
CA LYS A 250 16.59 5.54 8.73
C LYS A 250 16.50 6.69 7.73
N THR A 251 16.19 7.90 8.21
CA THR A 251 15.88 9.04 7.33
C THR A 251 17.04 9.99 7.12
N GLN A 252 18.06 9.93 7.97
CA GLN A 252 19.17 10.90 8.05
C GLN A 252 18.70 12.36 8.18
N GLY A 253 17.42 12.59 8.50
CA GLY A 253 16.80 13.92 8.54
C GLY A 253 16.31 14.46 7.19
N ASN A 254 16.41 13.70 6.11
CA ASN A 254 16.06 14.14 4.75
C ASN A 254 14.59 13.94 4.38
N TYR A 255 13.83 13.26 5.24
CA TYR A 255 12.40 13.00 5.05
C TYR A 255 11.60 13.65 6.17
N PRO A 256 10.97 14.81 5.95
CA PRO A 256 10.25 15.53 7.00
C PRO A 256 9.04 14.77 7.56
N ALA A 257 8.38 13.96 6.72
CA ALA A 257 7.11 13.31 7.05
C ALA A 257 7.18 12.36 8.26
N PRO A 258 8.08 11.37 8.33
CA PRO A 258 8.22 10.54 9.53
C PRO A 258 8.38 11.36 10.81
N LYS A 259 9.21 12.42 10.77
CA LYS A 259 9.45 13.29 11.93
C LYS A 259 8.17 14.01 12.34
N HIS A 260 7.44 14.58 11.37
CA HIS A 260 6.18 15.27 11.61
C HIS A 260 5.12 14.32 12.17
N ILE A 261 5.06 13.07 11.69
CA ILE A 261 4.18 12.03 12.24
C ILE A 261 4.50 11.77 13.71
N LEU A 262 5.78 11.57 14.04
CA LEU A 262 6.20 11.28 15.41
C LEU A 262 5.87 12.45 16.35
N SER A 263 6.16 13.69 15.93
CA SER A 263 5.80 14.90 16.68
C SER A 263 4.29 15.07 16.83
N CYS A 264 3.54 14.87 15.76
CA CYS A 264 2.08 15.00 15.76
C CYS A 264 1.40 14.02 16.73
N VAL A 265 1.88 12.76 16.76
CA VAL A 265 1.39 11.77 17.72
C VAL A 265 1.86 12.11 19.14
N PHE A 266 3.13 12.49 19.34
CA PHE A 266 3.65 12.86 20.66
C PHE A 266 2.85 14.00 21.31
N GLU A 267 2.64 15.09 20.59
CA GLU A 267 1.92 16.26 21.08
C GLU A 267 0.41 15.98 21.16
N GLY A 268 -0.16 15.33 20.14
CA GLY A 268 -1.60 15.05 20.06
C GLY A 268 -2.10 14.09 21.15
N MET A 269 -1.28 13.11 21.55
CA MET A 269 -1.64 12.17 22.62
C MET A 269 -1.53 12.74 24.04
N GLN A 270 -0.99 13.95 24.19
CA GLN A 270 -0.96 14.69 25.46
C GLN A 270 -2.16 15.62 25.63
N THR A 271 -3.02 15.72 24.62
CA THR A 271 -4.16 16.64 24.58
C THR A 271 -5.47 15.88 24.30
N ASP A 272 -6.59 16.58 24.42
CA ASP A 272 -7.87 16.09 23.95
C ASP A 272 -7.86 15.90 22.42
N ILE A 273 -8.82 15.13 21.90
CA ILE A 273 -8.84 14.80 20.47
C ILE A 273 -9.01 16.04 19.59
N ASP A 274 -9.78 17.04 20.01
CA ASP A 274 -10.05 18.22 19.18
C ASP A 274 -8.80 19.11 19.06
N THR A 275 -8.03 19.25 20.15
CA THR A 275 -6.71 19.89 20.13
C THR A 275 -5.71 19.08 19.29
N GLY A 276 -5.71 17.75 19.42
CA GLY A 276 -4.88 16.86 18.60
C GLY A 276 -5.15 16.98 17.11
N LEU A 277 -6.42 17.08 16.68
CA LEU A 277 -6.80 17.25 15.27
C LEU A 277 -6.33 18.60 14.70
N LYS A 278 -6.40 19.67 15.50
CA LYS A 278 -5.81 20.97 15.12
C LYS A 278 -4.30 20.88 14.96
N ASN A 279 -3.62 20.10 15.82
CA ASN A 279 -2.18 19.88 15.69
C ASN A 279 -1.83 19.12 14.41
N GLU A 280 -2.55 18.03 14.13
CA GLU A 280 -2.41 17.26 12.89
C GLU A 280 -2.59 18.13 11.65
N THR A 281 -3.58 19.02 11.65
CA THR A 281 -3.78 19.98 10.56
C THR A 281 -2.51 20.81 10.30
N ARG A 282 -1.85 21.32 11.34
CA ARG A 282 -0.62 22.13 11.19
C ARG A 282 0.50 21.34 10.53
N TYR A 283 0.74 20.12 11.00
CA TYR A 283 1.78 19.27 10.44
C TYR A 283 1.46 18.82 9.00
N PHE A 284 0.21 18.47 8.71
CA PHE A 284 -0.20 18.10 7.36
C PHE A 284 -0.04 19.24 6.36
N VAL A 285 -0.49 20.44 6.71
CA VAL A 285 -0.37 21.65 5.86
C VAL A 285 1.11 21.98 5.59
N SER A 286 1.99 21.78 6.58
CA SER A 286 3.44 21.91 6.39
C SER A 286 3.96 20.93 5.35
N LEU A 287 3.62 19.63 5.47
CA LEU A 287 4.11 18.59 4.57
C LEU A 287 3.58 18.73 3.15
N VAL A 288 2.28 18.99 2.96
CA VAL A 288 1.68 19.12 1.61
C VAL A 288 2.38 20.19 0.78
N ARG A 289 2.90 21.23 1.43
CA ARG A 289 3.60 22.36 0.80
C ARG A 289 5.11 22.13 0.66
N SER A 290 5.65 21.06 1.25
CA SER A 290 7.08 20.76 1.21
C SER A 290 7.53 20.29 -0.18
N PRO A 291 8.73 20.67 -0.65
CA PRO A 291 9.26 20.17 -1.91
C PRO A 291 9.43 18.64 -1.89
N GLU A 292 9.73 18.04 -0.74
CA GLU A 292 9.86 16.59 -0.59
C GLU A 292 8.55 15.87 -0.92
N ALA A 293 7.42 16.31 -0.35
CA ALA A 293 6.12 15.72 -0.68
C ALA A 293 5.77 15.90 -2.16
N LYS A 294 5.99 17.10 -2.73
CA LYS A 294 5.75 17.34 -4.17
C LYS A 294 6.59 16.43 -5.06
N ASN A 295 7.88 16.27 -4.73
CA ASN A 295 8.80 15.40 -5.45
C ASN A 295 8.39 13.93 -5.35
N MET A 296 8.04 13.46 -4.15
CA MET A 296 7.62 12.07 -3.93
C MET A 296 6.30 11.75 -4.62
N ILE A 297 5.30 12.63 -4.56
CA ILE A 297 4.02 12.45 -5.28
C ILE A 297 4.27 12.41 -6.80
N ARG A 298 5.00 13.38 -7.35
CA ARG A 298 5.28 13.43 -8.80
C ARG A 298 6.05 12.19 -9.27
N SER A 299 7.16 11.88 -8.62
CA SER A 299 8.07 10.85 -9.12
C SER A 299 7.68 9.44 -8.69
N LEU A 300 7.38 9.22 -7.40
CA LEU A 300 7.15 7.89 -6.86
C LEU A 300 5.72 7.38 -7.06
N PHE A 301 4.77 8.27 -7.36
CA PHE A 301 3.41 7.87 -7.70
C PHE A 301 3.12 8.05 -9.19
N PHE A 302 3.09 9.28 -9.71
CA PHE A 302 2.66 9.51 -11.11
C PHE A 302 3.63 8.94 -12.14
N PHE A 303 4.92 9.29 -12.08
CA PHE A 303 5.90 8.77 -13.04
C PHE A 303 6.11 7.27 -12.90
N MET A 304 6.09 6.72 -11.68
CA MET A 304 6.11 5.27 -11.49
C MET A 304 4.88 4.58 -12.10
N GLN A 305 3.68 5.17 -12.03
CA GLN A 305 2.50 4.61 -12.70
C GLN A 305 2.62 4.66 -14.22
N GLU A 306 3.11 5.76 -14.77
CA GLU A 306 3.36 5.89 -16.22
C GLU A 306 4.41 4.88 -16.69
N ALA A 307 5.51 4.74 -15.94
CA ALA A 307 6.55 3.76 -16.20
C ALA A 307 5.98 2.31 -16.15
N ASN A 308 5.19 1.99 -15.13
CA ASN A 308 4.55 0.67 -15.00
C ASN A 308 3.52 0.38 -16.09
N LYS A 309 2.86 1.42 -16.63
CA LYS A 309 1.97 1.33 -17.80
C LYS A 309 2.76 1.30 -19.12
N LEU A 310 4.09 1.29 -19.04
CA LEU A 310 4.99 1.28 -20.18
C LEU A 310 4.74 2.47 -21.12
N ALA A 311 4.48 3.65 -20.57
CA ALA A 311 4.16 4.86 -21.35
C ALA A 311 5.23 5.21 -22.40
N GLY A 312 6.50 4.90 -22.13
CA GLY A 312 7.62 5.10 -23.05
C GLY A 312 7.85 3.97 -24.06
N ARG A 313 7.08 2.87 -24.01
CA ARG A 313 7.21 1.76 -24.96
C ARG A 313 6.67 2.18 -26.34
N PRO A 314 7.38 1.90 -27.44
CA PRO A 314 6.84 2.08 -28.79
C PRO A 314 5.49 1.38 -28.96
N GLN A 315 4.46 2.12 -29.37
CA GLN A 315 3.08 1.63 -29.36
C GLN A 315 2.80 0.61 -30.47
N ASP A 316 3.47 0.75 -31.62
CA ASP A 316 3.25 -0.10 -32.79
C ASP A 316 4.01 -1.45 -32.73
N VAL A 317 4.83 -1.65 -31.70
CA VAL A 317 5.57 -2.91 -31.51
C VAL A 317 4.68 -3.89 -30.74
N PRO A 318 4.39 -5.10 -31.24
CA PRO A 318 3.59 -6.09 -30.52
C PRO A 318 4.32 -6.63 -29.28
N THR A 319 3.58 -7.14 -28.29
CA THR A 319 4.17 -7.81 -27.14
C THR A 319 4.56 -9.24 -27.52
N GLN A 320 5.76 -9.65 -27.12
CA GLN A 320 6.23 -11.02 -27.25
C GLN A 320 6.25 -11.67 -25.86
N LYS A 321 5.76 -12.90 -25.77
CA LYS A 321 5.88 -13.72 -24.56
C LYS A 321 7.04 -14.68 -24.75
N TYR A 322 7.82 -14.83 -23.69
CA TYR A 322 8.88 -15.81 -23.61
C TYR A 322 8.44 -16.90 -22.64
N THR A 323 8.89 -18.11 -22.89
CA THR A 323 8.63 -19.31 -22.09
C THR A 323 9.94 -19.94 -21.64
N ARG A 324 10.98 -19.91 -22.50
CA ARG A 324 12.30 -20.46 -22.20
C ARG A 324 13.40 -19.45 -22.45
N ILE A 325 14.26 -19.23 -21.45
CA ILE A 325 15.38 -18.30 -21.50
C ILE A 325 16.72 -18.98 -21.26
N GLY A 326 17.76 -18.49 -21.93
CA GLY A 326 19.15 -18.86 -21.67
C GLY A 326 19.82 -17.82 -20.78
N MET A 327 20.46 -18.24 -19.70
CA MET A 327 21.24 -17.38 -18.80
C MET A 327 22.70 -17.77 -18.88
N LEU A 328 23.55 -16.87 -19.41
CA LEU A 328 24.97 -17.14 -19.58
C LEU A 328 25.75 -16.54 -18.41
N GLY A 329 26.42 -17.40 -17.64
CA GLY A 329 27.05 -17.06 -16.38
C GLY A 329 26.12 -17.32 -15.19
N ALA A 330 26.62 -18.05 -14.20
CA ALA A 330 25.95 -18.44 -12.96
C ALA A 330 26.58 -17.77 -11.72
N GLY A 331 27.34 -16.69 -11.94
CA GLY A 331 27.78 -15.78 -10.88
C GLY A 331 26.61 -15.06 -10.19
N MET A 332 26.92 -14.08 -9.34
CA MET A 332 25.90 -13.38 -8.53
C MET A 332 24.74 -12.82 -9.36
N MET A 333 25.04 -12.14 -10.47
CA MET A 333 24.02 -11.55 -11.35
C MET A 333 23.21 -12.62 -12.06
N GLY A 334 23.86 -13.55 -12.76
CA GLY A 334 23.16 -14.59 -13.53
C GLY A 334 22.31 -15.52 -12.66
N ALA A 335 22.79 -15.90 -11.47
CA ALA A 335 21.98 -16.66 -10.51
C ALA A 335 20.76 -15.89 -10.00
N GLY A 336 20.91 -14.57 -9.78
CA GLY A 336 19.81 -13.69 -9.38
C GLY A 336 18.75 -13.50 -10.48
N ILE A 337 19.19 -13.31 -11.73
CA ILE A 337 18.30 -13.19 -12.89
C ILE A 337 17.58 -14.52 -13.15
N ALA A 338 18.29 -15.66 -13.09
CA ALA A 338 17.70 -16.99 -13.18
C ALA A 338 16.62 -17.21 -12.12
N HIS A 339 16.89 -16.81 -10.87
CA HIS A 339 15.90 -16.86 -9.79
C HIS A 339 14.64 -16.04 -10.11
N ALA A 340 14.82 -14.80 -10.57
CA ALA A 340 13.72 -13.89 -10.89
C ALA A 340 12.86 -14.43 -12.04
N ALA A 341 13.50 -14.91 -13.11
CA ALA A 341 12.83 -15.49 -14.27
C ALA A 341 12.06 -16.77 -13.92
N ALA A 342 12.67 -17.70 -13.18
CA ALA A 342 12.01 -18.93 -12.75
C ALA A 342 10.83 -18.66 -11.80
N THR A 343 10.95 -17.63 -10.94
CA THR A 343 9.84 -17.19 -10.08
C THR A 343 8.69 -16.57 -10.88
N ALA A 344 8.98 -15.93 -12.01
CA ALA A 344 7.99 -15.43 -12.96
C ALA A 344 7.35 -16.55 -13.81
N GLY A 345 7.82 -17.80 -13.68
CA GLY A 345 7.26 -18.97 -14.36
C GLY A 345 7.97 -19.35 -15.67
N LEU A 346 9.13 -18.75 -15.96
CA LEU A 346 9.93 -19.06 -17.15
C LEU A 346 10.86 -20.26 -16.89
N ASP A 347 11.05 -21.10 -17.89
CA ASP A 347 12.10 -22.12 -17.88
C ASP A 347 13.45 -21.46 -18.19
N VAL A 348 14.47 -21.80 -17.41
CA VAL A 348 15.79 -21.15 -17.43
C VAL A 348 16.87 -22.19 -17.66
N VAL A 349 17.57 -22.11 -18.79
CA VAL A 349 18.82 -22.83 -19.01
C VAL A 349 19.96 -21.98 -18.44
N LEU A 350 20.51 -22.40 -17.31
CA LEU A 350 21.58 -21.68 -16.61
C LEU A 350 22.93 -22.26 -17.01
N LEU A 351 23.61 -21.60 -17.94
CA LEU A 351 24.89 -22.03 -18.48
C LEU A 351 26.04 -21.35 -17.73
N ASP A 352 27.07 -22.11 -17.38
CA ASP A 352 28.37 -21.58 -16.94
C ASP A 352 29.51 -22.40 -17.56
N ALA A 353 30.76 -22.03 -17.30
CA ALA A 353 31.94 -22.73 -17.80
C ALA A 353 32.04 -24.19 -17.32
N THR A 354 31.47 -24.50 -16.15
CA THR A 354 31.36 -25.88 -15.64
C THR A 354 29.99 -26.14 -15.03
N LEU A 355 29.57 -27.41 -15.01
CA LEU A 355 28.28 -27.80 -14.44
C LEU A 355 28.21 -27.48 -12.94
N GLU A 356 29.33 -27.62 -12.22
CA GLU A 356 29.41 -27.28 -10.80
C GLU A 356 29.21 -25.77 -10.57
N ALA A 357 29.67 -24.92 -11.48
CA ALA A 357 29.42 -23.48 -11.39
C ALA A 357 27.93 -23.16 -11.62
N ALA A 358 27.31 -23.76 -12.63
CA ALA A 358 25.88 -23.63 -12.90
C ALA A 358 25.01 -24.12 -11.72
N GLU A 359 25.35 -25.27 -11.14
CA GLU A 359 24.67 -25.83 -9.96
C GLU A 359 24.81 -24.94 -8.72
N ARG A 360 25.97 -24.31 -8.52
CA ARG A 360 26.13 -23.30 -7.46
C ARG A 360 25.20 -22.09 -7.68
N GLY A 361 25.01 -21.66 -8.92
CA GLY A 361 24.03 -20.63 -9.27
C GLY A 361 22.59 -21.05 -8.95
N LYS A 362 22.20 -22.29 -9.27
CA LYS A 362 20.88 -22.84 -8.87
C LYS A 362 20.73 -22.91 -7.35
N ALA A 363 21.77 -23.31 -6.62
CA ALA A 363 21.77 -23.39 -5.16
C ALA A 363 21.54 -22.03 -4.48
N TYR A 364 21.89 -20.91 -5.13
CA TYR A 364 21.53 -19.56 -4.66
C TYR A 364 20.00 -19.37 -4.61
N SER A 365 19.28 -19.78 -5.66
CA SER A 365 17.82 -19.75 -5.69
C SER A 365 17.20 -20.60 -4.57
N ALA A 366 17.76 -21.79 -4.33
CA ALA A 366 17.27 -22.68 -3.27
C ALA A 366 17.34 -22.02 -1.89
N LYS A 367 18.44 -21.32 -1.59
CA LYS A 367 18.61 -20.58 -0.32
C LYS A 367 17.60 -19.44 -0.18
N LEU A 368 17.29 -18.72 -1.25
CA LEU A 368 16.29 -17.64 -1.22
C LEU A 368 14.88 -18.18 -0.98
N LEU A 369 14.52 -19.27 -1.67
CA LEU A 369 13.20 -19.90 -1.54
C LEU A 369 13.01 -20.52 -0.16
N ALA A 370 14.03 -21.21 0.38
CA ALA A 370 13.99 -21.77 1.73
C ALA A 370 13.71 -20.69 2.80
N LYS A 371 14.27 -19.48 2.66
CA LYS A 371 13.97 -18.36 3.57
C LYS A 371 12.50 -17.92 3.50
N ARG A 372 11.87 -17.98 2.32
CA ARG A 372 10.44 -17.64 2.15
C ARG A 372 9.54 -18.73 2.72
N VAL A 373 9.89 -20.00 2.52
CA VAL A 373 9.18 -21.14 3.13
C VAL A 373 9.25 -21.08 4.65
N ALA A 374 10.44 -20.85 5.22
CA ALA A 374 10.62 -20.70 6.66
C ALA A 374 9.78 -19.55 7.27
N LYS A 375 9.49 -18.51 6.48
CA LYS A 375 8.62 -17.39 6.86
C LYS A 375 7.14 -17.61 6.53
N SER A 376 6.76 -18.81 6.08
CA SER A 376 5.40 -19.14 5.61
C SER A 376 4.88 -18.20 4.51
N GLN A 377 5.79 -17.66 3.70
CA GLN A 377 5.48 -16.76 2.57
C GLN A 377 5.35 -17.50 1.23
N LEU A 378 5.71 -18.77 1.20
CA LEU A 378 5.66 -19.67 0.05
C LEU A 378 5.51 -21.10 0.59
N ALA A 379 4.69 -21.93 -0.05
CA ALA A 379 4.61 -23.35 0.29
C ALA A 379 5.78 -24.13 -0.35
N GLN A 380 6.14 -25.28 0.22
CA GLN A 380 7.31 -26.05 -0.21
C GLN A 380 7.20 -26.50 -1.67
N ASP A 381 6.03 -26.97 -2.09
CA ASP A 381 5.71 -27.33 -3.47
C ASP A 381 5.92 -26.17 -4.45
N GLY A 382 5.55 -24.95 -4.04
CA GLY A 382 5.81 -23.73 -4.82
C GLY A 382 7.29 -23.41 -4.94
N ALA A 383 8.09 -23.66 -3.90
CA ALA A 383 9.55 -23.51 -3.96
C ALA A 383 10.17 -24.55 -4.90
N ASP A 384 9.76 -25.81 -4.79
CA ASP A 384 10.26 -26.91 -5.61
C ASP A 384 9.91 -26.69 -7.09
N ALA A 385 8.70 -26.19 -7.39
CA ALA A 385 8.28 -25.83 -8.74
C ALA A 385 9.15 -24.71 -9.35
N VAL A 386 9.59 -23.73 -8.57
CA VAL A 386 10.53 -22.69 -9.06
C VAL A 386 11.90 -23.29 -9.34
N LEU A 387 12.42 -24.14 -8.45
CA LEU A 387 13.73 -24.78 -8.66
C LEU A 387 13.75 -25.75 -9.85
N ALA A 388 12.63 -26.40 -10.13
CA ALA A 388 12.50 -27.32 -11.25
C ALA A 388 12.63 -26.62 -12.62
N ARG A 389 12.32 -25.32 -12.70
CA ARG A 389 12.48 -24.50 -13.91
C ARG A 389 13.91 -24.08 -14.20
N ILE A 390 14.85 -24.30 -13.28
CA ILE A 390 16.25 -23.92 -13.45
C ILE A 390 17.04 -25.17 -13.85
N HIS A 391 17.54 -25.18 -15.09
CA HIS A 391 18.28 -26.26 -15.73
C HIS A 391 19.76 -25.87 -15.85
N PRO A 392 20.61 -26.22 -14.87
CA PRO A 392 22.02 -25.91 -14.91
C PRO A 392 22.74 -26.77 -15.96
N THR A 393 23.67 -26.16 -16.69
CA THR A 393 24.44 -26.85 -17.74
C THR A 393 25.82 -26.20 -17.95
N ALA A 394 26.71 -26.92 -18.63
CA ALA A 394 27.94 -26.40 -19.21
C ALA A 394 27.99 -26.52 -20.74
N ASP A 395 26.93 -27.07 -21.35
CA ASP A 395 26.85 -27.29 -22.79
C ASP A 395 26.01 -26.19 -23.46
N TYR A 396 26.59 -25.53 -24.47
CA TYR A 396 25.87 -24.54 -25.27
C TYR A 396 24.70 -25.19 -26.04
N ALA A 397 24.79 -26.47 -26.41
CA ALA A 397 23.71 -27.15 -27.14
C ALA A 397 22.37 -27.11 -26.38
N ASP A 398 22.40 -27.07 -25.05
CA ASP A 398 21.19 -27.00 -24.21
C ASP A 398 20.46 -25.65 -24.30
N LEU A 399 21.08 -24.63 -24.89
CA LEU A 399 20.44 -23.35 -25.21
C LEU A 399 19.49 -23.44 -26.42
N ALA A 400 19.50 -24.56 -27.16
CA ALA A 400 18.56 -24.77 -28.25
C ALA A 400 17.11 -24.61 -27.77
N GLY A 401 16.34 -23.80 -28.49
CA GLY A 401 14.95 -23.47 -28.14
C GLY A 401 14.78 -22.37 -27.10
N CYS A 402 15.85 -21.76 -26.59
CA CYS A 402 15.75 -20.51 -25.83
C CYS A 402 15.34 -19.35 -26.76
N GLU A 403 14.32 -18.60 -26.35
CA GLU A 403 13.72 -17.51 -27.13
C GLU A 403 14.36 -16.15 -26.78
N LEU A 404 14.91 -16.05 -25.57
CA LEU A 404 15.67 -14.91 -25.07
C LEU A 404 16.92 -15.43 -24.35
N VAL A 405 18.07 -14.87 -24.66
CA VAL A 405 19.33 -15.12 -23.95
C VAL A 405 19.72 -13.86 -23.19
N VAL A 406 20.11 -13.99 -21.93
CA VAL A 406 20.70 -12.90 -21.14
C VAL A 406 22.10 -13.31 -20.72
N GLU A 407 23.07 -12.55 -21.21
CA GLU A 407 24.49 -12.74 -20.97
C GLU A 407 24.94 -11.93 -19.75
N ALA A 408 25.45 -12.61 -18.72
CA ALA A 408 25.97 -12.06 -17.48
C ALA A 408 27.36 -12.65 -17.14
N VAL A 409 28.19 -12.87 -18.15
CA VAL A 409 29.61 -13.23 -18.01
C VAL A 409 30.46 -11.99 -17.68
N PHE A 410 31.75 -12.23 -17.41
CA PHE A 410 32.69 -11.19 -16.98
C PHE A 410 32.73 -10.00 -17.97
N GLU A 411 33.02 -8.81 -17.44
CA GLU A 411 33.02 -7.54 -18.18
C GLU A 411 34.27 -7.40 -19.08
N ASP A 412 34.43 -8.33 -20.03
CA ASP A 412 35.47 -8.36 -21.04
C ASP A 412 34.88 -8.49 -22.44
N ARG A 413 35.28 -7.61 -23.35
CA ARG A 413 34.72 -7.54 -24.71
C ARG A 413 35.06 -8.80 -25.53
N THR A 414 36.25 -9.36 -25.35
CA THR A 414 36.69 -10.53 -26.12
C THR A 414 35.88 -11.75 -25.69
N LEU A 415 35.74 -11.96 -24.38
CA LEU A 415 34.93 -13.03 -23.81
C LEU A 415 33.47 -12.91 -24.23
N LYS A 416 32.85 -11.72 -24.09
CA LYS A 416 31.46 -11.51 -24.50
C LYS A 416 31.27 -11.78 -25.99
N ALA A 417 32.21 -11.36 -26.85
CA ALA A 417 32.16 -11.65 -28.28
C ALA A 417 32.25 -13.17 -28.57
N GLU A 418 33.10 -13.91 -27.85
CA GLU A 418 33.19 -15.36 -27.96
C GLU A 418 31.89 -16.05 -27.53
N VAL A 419 31.35 -15.66 -26.37
CA VAL A 419 30.09 -16.18 -25.83
C VAL A 419 28.92 -15.89 -26.76
N THR A 420 28.83 -14.68 -27.32
CA THR A 420 27.82 -14.34 -28.33
C THR A 420 27.88 -15.31 -29.51
N LYS A 421 29.05 -15.51 -30.12
CA LYS A 421 29.21 -16.40 -31.28
C LYS A 421 28.84 -17.85 -30.97
N LYS A 422 29.29 -18.37 -29.82
CA LYS A 422 28.96 -19.74 -29.38
C LYS A 422 27.47 -19.93 -29.16
N THR A 423 26.81 -18.93 -28.58
CA THR A 423 25.36 -18.94 -28.33
C THR A 423 24.56 -18.83 -29.62
N GLU A 424 24.93 -17.93 -30.52
CA GLU A 424 24.21 -17.73 -31.78
C GLU A 424 24.27 -18.94 -32.72
N ALA A 425 25.29 -19.78 -32.57
CA ALA A 425 25.42 -21.03 -33.33
C ALA A 425 24.36 -22.09 -32.98
N VAL A 426 23.68 -21.96 -31.83
CA VAL A 426 22.74 -22.97 -31.30
C VAL A 426 21.32 -22.46 -31.08
N ILE A 427 21.14 -21.16 -30.84
CA ILE A 427 19.81 -20.55 -30.68
C ILE A 427 19.17 -20.20 -32.03
N SER A 428 17.84 -20.08 -32.04
CA SER A 428 17.08 -19.68 -33.23
C SER A 428 17.51 -18.31 -33.78
N ASN A 429 17.35 -18.11 -35.09
CA ASN A 429 17.57 -16.82 -35.74
C ASN A 429 16.66 -15.71 -35.21
N ASP A 430 15.49 -16.06 -34.69
CA ASP A 430 14.52 -15.11 -34.16
C ASP A 430 14.71 -14.85 -32.65
N ALA A 431 15.67 -15.52 -32.00
CA ALA A 431 15.93 -15.34 -30.58
C ALA A 431 16.59 -13.98 -30.29
N ILE A 432 16.20 -13.37 -29.18
CA ILE A 432 16.81 -12.13 -28.69
C ILE A 432 18.07 -12.45 -27.89
N PHE A 433 19.16 -11.74 -28.15
CA PHE A 433 20.37 -11.80 -27.34
C PHE A 433 20.52 -10.50 -26.55
N ALA A 434 20.48 -10.59 -25.22
CA ALA A 434 20.62 -9.44 -24.34
C ALA A 434 21.92 -9.54 -23.53
N SER A 435 22.65 -8.44 -23.40
CA SER A 435 23.80 -8.35 -22.48
C SER A 435 23.41 -7.58 -21.22
N ASN A 436 23.81 -8.10 -20.06
CA ASN A 436 23.71 -7.47 -18.74
C ASN A 436 24.96 -6.60 -18.43
N THR A 437 25.75 -6.24 -19.43
CA THR A 437 26.88 -5.30 -19.28
C THR A 437 26.46 -4.01 -18.57
N SER A 438 27.36 -3.50 -17.72
CA SER A 438 27.16 -2.24 -16.98
C SER A 438 27.89 -1.06 -17.63
N THR A 439 28.94 -1.33 -18.40
CA THR A 439 29.86 -0.29 -18.90
C THR A 439 30.14 -0.37 -20.39
N LEU A 440 30.13 -1.57 -20.98
CA LEU A 440 30.47 -1.75 -22.39
C LEU A 440 29.30 -1.28 -23.28
N PRO A 441 29.55 -0.44 -24.31
CA PRO A 441 28.51 0.02 -25.22
C PRO A 441 27.87 -1.14 -25.99
N ILE A 442 26.54 -1.23 -25.94
CA ILE A 442 25.77 -2.28 -26.63
C ILE A 442 26.05 -2.31 -28.13
N THR A 443 26.14 -1.14 -28.78
CA THR A 443 26.46 -1.03 -30.22
C THR A 443 27.74 -1.78 -30.58
N GLY A 444 28.75 -1.72 -29.72
CA GLY A 444 30.02 -2.38 -29.99
C GLY A 444 30.04 -3.86 -29.58
N LEU A 445 29.24 -4.28 -28.60
CA LEU A 445 29.04 -5.71 -28.33
C LEU A 445 28.28 -6.40 -29.46
N ALA A 446 27.31 -5.71 -30.07
CA ALA A 446 26.51 -6.20 -31.18
C ALA A 446 27.34 -6.47 -32.45
N GLU A 447 28.55 -5.91 -32.60
CA GLU A 447 29.46 -6.20 -33.73
C GLU A 447 29.88 -7.68 -33.79
N ALA A 448 29.86 -8.38 -32.65
CA ALA A 448 30.16 -9.81 -32.59
C ALA A 448 28.96 -10.70 -32.98
N SER A 449 27.75 -10.12 -33.02
CA SER A 449 26.51 -10.79 -33.39
C SER A 449 26.38 -10.87 -34.91
N SER A 450 25.98 -12.04 -35.39
CA SER A 450 25.54 -12.24 -36.77
C SER A 450 24.15 -11.63 -37.04
N ARG A 451 23.41 -11.28 -35.98
CA ARG A 451 22.04 -10.78 -36.00
C ARG A 451 21.89 -9.54 -35.09
N PRO A 452 22.63 -8.45 -35.37
CA PRO A 452 22.70 -7.29 -34.47
C PRO A 452 21.35 -6.61 -34.22
N ALA A 453 20.35 -6.78 -35.11
CA ALA A 453 18.98 -6.30 -34.91
C ALA A 453 18.26 -6.97 -33.72
N ASN A 454 18.70 -8.18 -33.32
CA ASN A 454 18.17 -8.93 -32.19
C ASN A 454 19.05 -8.79 -30.93
N PHE A 455 20.04 -7.89 -30.95
CA PHE A 455 20.98 -7.68 -29.85
C PHE A 455 20.56 -6.45 -29.03
N ILE A 456 20.45 -6.58 -27.70
CA ILE A 456 20.01 -5.49 -26.82
C ILE A 456 20.79 -5.47 -25.49
N GLY A 457 20.71 -4.35 -24.77
CA GLY A 457 21.09 -4.29 -23.36
C GLY A 457 19.90 -4.60 -22.46
N LEU A 458 20.07 -5.54 -21.53
CA LEU A 458 19.10 -5.82 -20.47
C LEU A 458 19.84 -5.82 -19.12
N HIS A 459 20.01 -4.63 -18.57
CA HIS A 459 20.81 -4.37 -17.38
C HIS A 459 19.95 -4.46 -16.10
N PHE A 460 20.32 -5.37 -15.19
CA PHE A 460 19.62 -5.70 -13.94
C PHE A 460 20.20 -5.04 -12.70
#